data_AF-A0A835PGQ1-F1
#
_entry.id   AF-A0A835PGQ1-F1
#
_cell.length_a   1.000
_cell.length_b   1.000
_cell.length_c   1.000
_cell.angle_alpha   90.00
_cell.angle_beta   90.00
_cell.angle_gamma   90.00
#
_symmetry.space_group_name_H-M   'P 1'
#
loop_
_entity.id
_entity.type
_entity.pdbx_description
1 polymer ?
#
loop_
_entity_poly.entity_id
_entity_poly.type
_entity_poly.pdbx_seq_one_letter_code
_entity_poly.pdbx_strand_id
1 'polypeptide(L)'
;MALFKSSRPKEDPKTRLLVNAAENAVSAPLEDLLSIIHQVTVEIHGVHVLKHAGNPALDPLRNVVINLFQGKEPYAKLLKQEIKQAAQVSLKRDISDSEYTQSTTHFIAPCVGQQLKIHG
;
A
#
# COMPACT_ATOMS: atom_id res chain seq x y z
N MET A 1 -39.03 12.30 23.63
CA MET A 1 -37.86 11.50 23.23
C MET A 1 -38.33 10.37 22.33
N ALA A 2 -38.09 10.47 21.02
CA ALA A 2 -38.45 9.41 20.07
C ALA A 2 -37.20 8.58 19.76
N LEU A 3 -37.23 7.30 20.16
CA LEU A 3 -36.25 6.30 19.75
C LEU A 3 -36.49 5.98 18.27
N PHE A 4 -35.57 6.39 17.40
CA PHE A 4 -35.51 5.85 16.04
C PHE A 4 -35.22 4.36 16.13
N LYS A 5 -36.25 3.54 15.90
CA LYS A 5 -36.06 2.11 15.66
C LYS A 5 -35.44 1.97 14.28
N SER A 6 -34.11 1.99 14.21
CA SER A 6 -33.40 1.66 12.98
C SER A 6 -33.73 0.22 12.61
N SER A 7 -34.22 0.03 11.40
CA SER A 7 -34.58 -1.27 10.81
C SER A 7 -33.46 -2.28 11.07
N ARG A 8 -33.76 -3.35 11.81
CA ARG A 8 -32.83 -4.47 11.97
C ARG A 8 -32.64 -5.07 10.58
N PRO A 9 -31.41 -5.16 10.04
CA PRO A 9 -31.19 -5.90 8.82
C PRO A 9 -31.67 -7.33 9.06
N LYS A 10 -32.46 -7.85 8.12
CA LYS A 10 -33.01 -9.20 8.15
C LYS A 10 -31.87 -10.17 8.49
N GLU A 11 -31.99 -10.94 9.58
CA GLU A 11 -31.03 -11.97 9.99
C GLU A 11 -30.99 -13.09 8.94
N ASP A 12 -30.40 -12.80 7.79
CA ASP A 12 -30.02 -13.81 6.83
C ASP A 12 -28.74 -14.50 7.33
N PRO A 13 -28.64 -15.83 7.22
CA PRO A 13 -27.46 -16.58 7.64
C PRO A 13 -26.16 -16.02 7.05
N LYS A 14 -26.17 -15.45 5.84
CA LYS A 14 -25.01 -14.80 5.24
C LYS A 14 -24.59 -13.54 5.98
N THR A 15 -25.54 -12.71 6.40
CA THR A 15 -25.26 -11.51 7.21
C THR A 15 -24.69 -11.90 8.57
N ARG A 16 -25.20 -12.97 9.19
CA ARG A 16 -24.68 -13.45 10.48
C ARG A 16 -23.27 -14.01 10.38
N LEU A 17 -22.95 -14.71 9.28
CA LEU A 17 -21.59 -15.17 9.00
C LEU A 17 -20.62 -14.00 8.81
N LEU A 18 -21.03 -12.93 8.11
CA LEU A 18 -20.21 -11.74 7.93
C LEU A 18 -19.97 -11.00 9.24
N VAL A 19 -21.00 -10.89 10.10
CA VAL A 19 -20.86 -10.29 11.44
C VAL A 19 -19.89 -11.11 12.30
N ASN A 20 -20.07 -12.44 12.36
CA ASN A 20 -19.16 -13.30 13.11
C ASN A 20 -17.73 -13.23 12.58
N ALA A 21 -17.53 -13.17 11.25
CA ALA A 21 -16.21 -13.02 10.66
C ALA A 21 -15.56 -11.69 11.05
N ALA A 22 -16.33 -10.60 11.07
CA ALA A 22 -15.86 -9.29 11.51
C ALA A 22 -15.48 -9.27 13.01
N GLU A 23 -16.29 -9.88 13.87
CA GLU A 23 -16.00 -9.99 15.31
C GLU A 23 -14.74 -10.81 15.58
N ASN A 24 -14.56 -11.93 14.87
CA ASN A 24 -13.36 -12.74 14.98
C ASN A 24 -12.11 -12.02 14.44
N ALA A 25 -12.25 -11.22 13.38
CA ALA A 25 -11.14 -10.41 12.85
C ALA A 25 -10.70 -9.31 13.83
N VAL A 26 -11.63 -8.69 14.58
CA VAL A 26 -11.31 -7.72 15.63
C VAL A 26 -10.63 -8.38 16.83
N SER A 27 -10.99 -9.63 17.14
CA SER A 27 -10.41 -10.39 18.25
C SER A 27 -9.10 -11.11 17.90
N ALA A 28 -8.68 -11.10 16.63
CA ALA A 28 -7.44 -11.74 16.21
C ALA A 28 -6.23 -11.00 16.80
N PRO A 29 -5.18 -11.72 17.27
CA PRO A 29 -3.95 -11.09 17.71
C PRO A 29 -3.37 -10.21 16.60
N LEU A 30 -2.96 -8.99 16.97
CA LEU A 30 -2.37 -8.04 16.03
C LEU A 30 -1.18 -8.65 15.28
N GLU A 31 -0.42 -9.52 15.95
CA GLU A 31 0.75 -10.21 15.37
C GLU A 31 0.37 -11.15 14.21
N ASP A 32 -0.74 -11.91 14.36
CA ASP A 32 -1.25 -12.79 13.30
C ASP A 32 -1.74 -11.99 12.09
N LEU A 33 -2.44 -10.89 12.35
CA LEU A 33 -2.90 -9.99 11.29
C LEU A 33 -1.73 -9.37 10.53
N LEU A 34 -0.71 -8.87 11.24
CA LEU A 34 0.48 -8.31 10.63
C LEU A 34 1.26 -9.35 9.83
N SER A 35 1.33 -10.59 10.30
CA SER A 35 1.96 -11.70 9.56
C SER A 35 1.29 -11.93 8.20
N ILE A 36 -0.05 -11.93 8.15
CA ILE A 36 -0.80 -12.05 6.88
C ILE A 36 -0.58 -10.83 5.99
N ILE A 37 -0.59 -9.62 6.57
CA ILE A 37 -0.33 -8.38 5.83
C ILE A 37 1.08 -8.40 5.23
N HIS A 38 2.10 -8.82 5.97
CA HIS A 38 3.49 -8.93 5.51
C HIS A 38 3.70 -10.00 4.43
N GLN A 39 2.79 -10.97 4.27
CA GLN A 39 2.85 -11.91 3.15
C GLN A 39 2.60 -11.20 1.82
N VAL A 40 1.65 -10.26 1.78
CA VAL A 40 1.21 -9.58 0.54
C VAL A 40 1.77 -8.17 0.39
N THR A 41 2.27 -7.57 1.46
CA THR A 41 2.82 -6.22 1.50
C THR A 41 4.26 -6.18 1.99
N VAL A 42 4.93 -5.07 1.69
CA VAL A 42 6.23 -4.68 2.21
C VAL A 42 6.01 -3.44 3.06
N GLU A 43 6.55 -3.46 4.27
CA GLU A 43 6.57 -2.27 5.12
C GLU A 43 7.67 -1.31 4.65
N ILE A 44 7.30 -0.05 4.46
CA ILE A 44 8.19 1.05 4.10
C ILE A 44 7.87 2.19 5.06
N HIS A 45 8.76 2.46 6.02
CA HIS A 45 8.65 3.58 6.97
C HIS A 45 7.28 3.65 7.69
N GLY A 46 6.72 2.51 8.10
CA GLY A 46 5.42 2.43 8.78
C GLY A 46 4.19 2.43 7.84
N VAL A 47 4.39 2.36 6.52
CA VAL A 47 3.33 2.20 5.52
C VAL A 47 3.48 0.87 4.81
N HIS A 48 2.40 0.09 4.72
CA HIS A 48 2.38 -1.16 3.97
C HIS A 48 2.05 -0.92 2.50
N VAL A 49 2.94 -1.37 1.62
CA VAL A 49 2.79 -1.27 0.17
C VAL A 49 2.70 -2.69 -0.39
N LEU A 50 1.75 -2.98 -1.28
CA LEU A 50 1.64 -4.31 -1.89
C LEU A 50 2.98 -4.76 -2.50
N LYS A 51 3.25 -6.06 -2.60
CA LYS A 51 4.44 -6.60 -3.30
C LYS A 51 4.28 -6.60 -4.82
N HIS A 52 3.08 -6.90 -5.30
CA HIS A 52 2.77 -7.01 -6.73
C HIS A 52 1.54 -6.15 -7.07
N ALA A 53 1.53 -5.56 -8.26
CA ALA A 53 0.42 -4.73 -8.76
C ALA A 53 -0.46 -5.46 -9.78
N GLY A 54 -0.26 -6.77 -9.98
CA GLY A 54 -1.02 -7.58 -10.95
C GLY A 54 -0.57 -7.39 -12.40
N ASN A 55 0.52 -6.66 -12.64
CA ASN A 55 1.16 -6.54 -13.95
C ASN A 55 2.59 -7.09 -13.89
N PRO A 56 2.81 -8.34 -14.32
CA PRO A 56 4.12 -8.99 -14.21
C PRO A 56 5.22 -8.31 -15.04
N ALA A 57 4.87 -7.49 -16.04
CA ALA A 57 5.84 -6.71 -16.80
C ALA A 57 6.38 -5.51 -16.01
N LEU A 58 5.57 -4.97 -15.08
CA LEU A 58 5.91 -3.80 -14.26
C LEU A 58 6.39 -4.17 -12.86
N ASP A 59 6.04 -5.36 -12.36
CA ASP A 59 6.44 -5.83 -11.02
C ASP A 59 7.97 -5.78 -10.78
N PRO A 60 8.85 -6.11 -11.75
CA PRO A 60 10.29 -5.94 -11.55
C PRO A 60 10.71 -4.49 -11.30
N LEU A 61 10.15 -3.54 -12.03
CA LEU A 61 10.41 -2.10 -11.82
C LEU A 61 9.84 -1.64 -10.47
N ARG A 62 8.66 -2.15 -10.12
CA ARG A 62 8.01 -1.87 -8.86
C ARG A 62 8.85 -2.29 -7.66
N ASN A 63 9.48 -3.47 -7.72
CA ASN A 63 10.40 -3.94 -6.68
C ASN A 63 11.63 -3.05 -6.55
N VAL A 64 12.17 -2.54 -7.67
CA VAL A 64 13.26 -1.56 -7.63
C VAL A 64 12.85 -0.30 -6.89
N VAL A 65 11.67 0.25 -7.20
CA VAL A 65 11.13 1.45 -6.52
C VAL A 65 10.95 1.21 -5.02
N ILE A 66 10.40 0.05 -4.63
CA ILE A 66 10.24 -0.35 -3.22
C ILE A 66 11.60 -0.36 -2.50
N ASN A 67 12.58 -1.03 -3.08
CA ASN A 67 13.93 -1.15 -2.48
C ASN A 67 14.59 0.22 -2.31
N LEU A 68 14.40 1.13 -3.28
CA LEU A 68 14.92 2.49 -3.17
C LEU A 68 14.27 3.26 -2.02
N PHE A 69 12.95 3.14 -1.83
CA PHE A 69 12.27 3.78 -0.71
C PHE A 69 12.73 3.21 0.64
N GLN A 70 12.95 1.89 0.74
CA GLN A 70 13.47 1.26 1.96
C GLN A 70 14.87 1.73 2.34
N GLY A 71 15.74 2.00 1.36
CA GLY A 71 17.09 2.50 1.59
C GLY A 71 17.19 4.00 1.89
N LYS A 72 16.09 4.74 1.72
CA LYS A 72 16.03 6.20 1.97
C LYS A 72 15.46 6.48 3.36
N GLU A 73 15.63 7.71 3.84
CA GLU A 73 14.97 8.15 5.07
C GLU A 73 13.43 8.21 4.92
N PRO A 74 12.68 8.08 6.02
CA PRO A 74 11.25 8.36 6.02
C PRO A 74 10.95 9.72 5.38
N TYR A 75 9.91 9.79 4.54
CA TYR A 75 9.49 11.00 3.83
C TYR A 75 10.50 11.57 2.80
N ALA A 76 11.60 10.87 2.54
CA ALA A 76 12.54 11.28 1.51
C ALA A 76 11.88 11.24 0.12
N LYS A 77 12.15 12.27 -0.67
CA LYS A 77 11.71 12.32 -2.07
C LYS A 77 12.62 11.47 -2.93
N LEU A 78 12.01 10.64 -3.76
CA LEU A 78 12.73 9.82 -4.73
C LEU A 78 12.73 10.50 -6.08
N LEU A 79 13.92 10.79 -6.61
CA LEU A 79 14.04 11.44 -7.90
C LEU A 79 13.87 10.43 -9.03
N LYS A 80 13.19 10.85 -10.11
CA LYS A 80 13.01 10.03 -11.31
C LYS A 80 14.32 9.52 -11.90
N GLN A 81 15.38 10.32 -11.83
CA GLN A 81 16.71 9.91 -12.29
C GLN A 81 17.29 8.77 -11.47
N GLU A 82 17.11 8.78 -10.14
CA GLU A 82 17.55 7.68 -9.26
C GLU A 82 16.80 6.39 -9.58
N ILE A 83 15.49 6.47 -9.86
CA ILE A 83 14.69 5.31 -10.28
C ILE A 83 15.21 4.75 -11.60
N LYS A 84 15.45 5.60 -12.60
CA LYS A 84 15.98 5.17 -13.90
C LYS A 84 17.36 4.52 -13.77
N GLN A 85 18.27 5.12 -13.00
CA GLN A 85 19.60 4.57 -12.77
C GLN A 85 19.54 3.23 -12.05
N ALA A 86 18.79 3.14 -10.96
CA ALA A 86 18.63 1.90 -10.21
C ALA A 86 18.00 0.79 -11.05
N ALA A 87 17.05 1.14 -11.91
CA ALA A 87 16.42 0.20 -12.81
C ALA A 87 17.33 -0.22 -13.96
N GLN A 88 18.19 0.67 -14.47
CA GLN A 88 19.24 0.31 -15.42
C GLN A 88 20.22 -0.69 -14.80
N VAL A 89 20.61 -0.49 -13.54
CA VAL A 89 21.50 -1.41 -12.81
C VAL A 89 20.81 -2.76 -12.53
N SER A 90 19.56 -2.73 -12.06
CA SER A 90 18.85 -3.92 -11.57
C SER A 90 18.20 -4.73 -12.68
N LEU A 91 17.62 -4.06 -13.69
CA LEU A 91 16.86 -4.66 -14.79
C LEU A 91 17.64 -4.70 -16.12
N LYS A 92 18.85 -4.12 -16.16
CA LYS A 92 19.73 -4.08 -17.34
C LYS A 92 19.07 -3.50 -18.59
N ARG A 93 18.08 -2.62 -18.42
CA ARG A 93 17.34 -1.98 -19.51
C ARG A 93 16.99 -0.53 -19.17
N ASP A 94 16.84 0.28 -20.20
CA ASP A 94 16.25 1.62 -20.05
C ASP A 94 14.73 1.51 -19.84
N ILE A 95 14.16 2.50 -19.17
CA ILE A 95 12.76 2.53 -18.79
C ILE A 95 12.07 3.73 -19.41
N SER A 96 10.98 3.42 -20.11
CA SER A 96 10.15 4.41 -20.77
C SER A 96 9.42 5.28 -19.74
N ASP A 97 9.04 6.49 -20.14
CA ASP A 97 8.30 7.41 -19.29
C ASP A 97 6.95 6.86 -18.82
N SER A 98 6.30 6.10 -19.70
CA SER A 98 5.04 5.40 -19.44
C SER A 98 5.19 4.35 -18.35
N GLU A 99 6.20 3.49 -18.43
CA GLU A 99 6.49 2.45 -17.44
C GLU A 99 6.82 3.06 -16.07
N TYR A 100 7.59 4.15 -16.07
CA TYR A 100 7.85 4.92 -14.86
C TYR A 100 6.55 5.45 -14.24
N THR A 101 5.69 6.08 -15.05
CA THR A 101 4.43 6.65 -14.55
C THR A 101 3.53 5.55 -14.00
N GLN A 102 3.35 4.45 -14.72
CA GLN A 102 2.49 3.35 -14.28
C GLN A 102 3.00 2.67 -12.99
N SER A 103 4.31 2.48 -12.87
CA SER A 103 4.91 1.88 -11.67
C SER A 103 4.86 2.81 -10.47
N THR A 104 4.95 4.13 -10.67
CA THR A 104 4.97 5.12 -9.57
C THR A 104 3.60 5.66 -9.17
N THR A 105 2.57 5.61 -10.01
CA THR A 105 1.21 6.10 -9.71
C THR A 105 0.68 5.60 -8.35
N HIS A 106 0.96 4.35 -8.00
CA HIS A 106 0.49 3.75 -6.75
C HIS A 106 1.31 4.15 -5.51
N PHE A 107 2.47 4.79 -5.70
CA PHE A 107 3.40 5.20 -4.64
C PHE A 107 3.35 6.70 -4.34
N ILE A 108 2.93 7.53 -5.30
CA ILE A 108 2.94 8.99 -5.18
C ILE A 108 1.79 9.48 -4.27
N ALA A 109 0.65 8.77 -4.25
CA ALA A 109 -0.52 9.16 -3.46
C ALA A 109 -0.31 9.17 -1.92
N PRO A 110 0.38 8.21 -1.27
CA PRO A 110 0.56 8.24 0.19
C PRO A 110 1.57 9.30 0.70
N CYS A 111 2.45 9.86 -0.15
CA CYS A 111 3.49 10.80 0.29
C CYS A 111 3.11 12.29 0.25
N VAL A 112 1.92 12.65 -0.25
CA VAL A 112 1.45 14.05 -0.28
C VAL A 112 0.62 14.42 0.97
N GLY A 113 0.30 13.43 1.82
CA GLY A 113 -0.70 13.56 2.88
C GLY A 113 -0.23 13.96 4.29
N GLN A 114 1.07 14.16 4.56
CA GLN A 114 1.53 14.65 5.87
C GLN A 114 2.19 16.04 5.75
N GLN A 115 1.34 17.06 5.86
CA GLN A 115 1.57 18.41 6.38
C GLN A 115 3.03 18.89 6.46
N LEU A 116 3.55 19.49 5.37
CA LEU A 116 4.62 20.48 5.50
C LEU A 116 3.98 21.85 5.65
N LYS A 117 3.87 22.32 6.90
CA LYS A 117 3.60 23.72 7.23
C LYS A 117 4.72 24.57 6.61
N ILE A 118 4.36 25.39 5.62
CA ILE A 118 5.22 26.46 5.14
C ILE A 118 4.87 27.68 6.00
N HIS A 119 5.73 28.04 6.94
CA HIS A 119 5.72 29.39 7.52
C HIS A 119 6.45 30.31 6.55
N GLY A 120 5.79 31.43 6.23
CA GLY A 120 6.34 32.50 5.39
C GLY A 120 7.36 33.37 6.11
#